data_AF-A0A0J1IJC9-F1
#
_entry.id   AF-A0A0J1IJC9-F1
#
_cell.length_a   1.000
_cell.length_b   1.000
_cell.length_c   1.000
_cell.angle_alpha   90.00
_cell.angle_beta   90.00
_cell.angle_gamma   90.00
#
_symmetry.space_group_name_H-M   'P 1'
#
loop_
_entity.id
_entity.type
_entity.pdbx_description
1 polymer ?
#
loop_
_entity_poly.entity_id
_entity_poly.type
_entity_poly.pdbx_seq_one_letter_code
_entity_poly.pdbx_strand_id
1 'polypeptide(L)' 'MIMVLSRMNIENVCELMDTIDSLKIQLLKYGIEKGLDDPNTIQISELLDTYIVMYQKKLAQK' A
#
# COMPACT_ATOMS: atom_id res chain seq x y z
N MET A 1 18.26 -7.14 1.58
CA MET A 1 17.67 -7.10 0.22
C MET A 1 17.48 -5.64 -0.11
N ILE A 2 18.27 -5.12 -1.06
CA ILE A 2 18.36 -3.70 -1.37
C ILE A 2 17.08 -3.25 -2.08
N MET A 3 16.55 -2.12 -1.59
CA MET A 3 15.51 -1.28 -2.18
C MET A 3 15.64 -1.21 -3.70
N VAL A 4 14.62 -1.69 -4.40
CA VAL A 4 14.41 -1.38 -5.81
C VAL A 4 13.05 -0.69 -5.89
N LEU A 5 13.05 0.58 -5.51
CA LEU A 5 12.05 1.56 -5.94
C LEU A 5 12.25 1.82 -7.45
N SER A 6 12.20 0.76 -8.26
CA SER A 6 12.14 0.91 -9.71
C SER A 6 10.73 1.36 -10.01
N ARG A 7 10.58 2.65 -10.32
CA ARG A 7 9.57 3.25 -11.20
C ARG A 7 8.46 2.25 -11.57
N MET A 8 7.55 1.96 -10.63
CA MET A 8 6.43 1.08 -10.94
C MET A 8 5.51 1.88 -11.84
N ASN A 9 5.65 1.65 -13.14
CA ASN A 9 4.59 1.94 -14.09
C ASN A 9 3.45 0.97 -13.73
N ILE A 10 2.61 1.33 -12.76
CA ILE A 10 1.52 0.47 -12.29
C ILE A 10 0.44 0.47 -13.38
N GLU A 11 0.73 -0.21 -14.47
CA GLU A 11 -0.20 -0.40 -15.59
C GLU A 11 -1.18 -1.52 -15.24
N ASN A 12 -0.76 -2.50 -14.43
CA ASN A 12 -1.54 -3.68 -14.13
C ASN A 12 -2.28 -3.60 -12.78
N VAL A 13 -3.59 -3.89 -12.81
CA VAL A 13 -4.47 -3.93 -11.65
C VAL A 13 -4.00 -4.98 -10.62
N CYS A 14 -3.38 -6.07 -11.08
CA CYS A 14 -2.84 -7.11 -10.19
C CYS A 14 -1.69 -6.59 -9.32
N GLU A 15 -0.74 -5.84 -9.88
CA GLU A 15 0.40 -5.29 -9.12
C GLU A 15 -0.03 -4.28 -8.06
N LEU A 16 -1.10 -3.54 -8.36
CA LEU A 16 -1.74 -2.62 -7.43
C LEU A 16 -2.38 -3.37 -6.26
N MET A 17 -2.98 -4.53 -6.52
CA MET A 17 -3.55 -5.41 -5.49
C MET A 17 -2.47 -6.04 -4.62
N ASP A 18 -1.37 -6.52 -5.22
CA ASP A 18 -0.21 -7.06 -4.48
C ASP A 18 0.41 -6.00 -3.56
N THR A 19 0.49 -4.75 -4.03
CA THR A 19 0.97 -3.61 -3.23
C THR A 19 0.05 -3.32 -2.05
N ILE A 20 -1.27 -3.32 -2.26
CA ILE A 20 -2.27 -3.13 -1.20
C ILE A 20 -2.14 -4.22 -0.13
N ASP A 21 -2.00 -5.49 -0.53
CA ASP A 21 -1.90 -6.58 0.43
C ASP A 21 -0.57 -6.56 1.20
N SER A 22 0.53 -6.17 0.55
CA SER A 22 1.80 -5.93 1.24
C SER A 22 1.68 -4.81 2.28
N LEU A 23 1.02 -3.70 1.93
CA LEU A 23 0.81 -2.57 2.83
C LEU A 23 -0.09 -2.93 4.02
N LYS A 24 -1.13 -3.76 3.82
CA LYS A 24 -1.95 -4.28 4.93
C LYS A 24 -1.14 -5.10 5.93
N ILE A 25 -0.28 -6.00 5.44
CA ILE A 25 0.57 -6.83 6.31
C ILE A 25 1.52 -5.92 7.10
N GLN A 26 2.10 -4.92 6.46
CA GLN A 26 2.97 -3.96 7.15
C GLN A 26 2.18 -3.15 8.18
N LEU A 27 0.99 -2.65 7.85
CA LEU A 27 0.15 -1.88 8.78
C LEU A 27 -0.19 -2.70 10.03
N LEU A 28 -0.56 -3.96 9.87
CA LEU A 28 -0.82 -4.86 10.99
C LEU A 28 0.43 -5.08 11.83
N LYS A 29 1.58 -5.32 11.18
CA LYS A 29 2.84 -5.54 11.90
C LYS A 29 3.25 -4.31 12.70
N TYR A 30 3.28 -3.13 12.09
CA TYR A 30 3.65 -1.88 12.76
C TYR A 30 2.61 -1.44 13.79
N GLY A 31 1.32 -1.64 13.52
CA GLY A 31 0.25 -1.37 14.49
C GLY A 31 0.34 -2.24 15.75
N ILE A 32 0.76 -3.51 15.61
CA ILE A 32 1.00 -4.41 16.75
C ILE A 32 2.31 -4.06 17.47
N GLU A 33 3.40 -3.80 16.73
CA GLU A 33 4.73 -3.57 17.31
C GLU A 33 4.90 -2.17 17.94
N LYS A 34 4.31 -1.14 17.32
CA LYS A 34 4.54 0.28 17.68
C LYS A 34 3.27 1.04 18.04
N GLY A 35 2.09 0.49 17.76
CA GLY A 35 0.82 1.17 17.92
C GLY A 35 0.36 1.90 16.66
N LEU A 36 -0.93 2.22 16.63
CA LEU A 36 -1.58 2.91 15.51
C LEU A 36 -1.24 4.40 15.43
N ASP A 37 -0.80 4.99 16.54
CA ASP A 37 -0.36 6.38 16.62
C ASP A 37 1.11 6.57 16.20
N ASP A 38 1.85 5.49 15.90
CA ASP A 38 3.21 5.60 15.40
C ASP A 38 3.21 6.28 14.01
N PRO A 39 4.07 7.28 13.77
CA PRO A 39 4.13 7.99 12.50
C PRO A 39 4.32 7.07 11.28
N ASN A 40 5.02 5.94 11.44
CA ASN A 40 5.19 4.98 10.34
C ASN A 40 3.89 4.21 10.08
N THR A 41 3.15 3.83 11.13
CA THR A 41 1.84 3.20 10.99
C THR A 41 0.85 4.12 10.29
N ILE A 42 0.84 5.41 10.65
CA ILE A 42 0.02 6.44 9.99
C ILE A 42 0.41 6.57 8.51
N GLN A 43 1.70 6.70 8.21
CA GLN A 43 2.17 6.83 6.83
C GLN A 43 1.82 5.60 5.97
N ILE A 44 1.91 4.39 6.53
CA ILE A 44 1.50 3.16 5.83
C ILE A 44 -0.02 3.16 5.59
N SER A 45 -0.81 3.67 6.53
CA SER A 45 -2.26 3.80 6.38
C SER A 45 -2.63 4.77 5.26
N GLU A 46 -1.99 5.94 5.19
CA GLU A 46 -2.23 6.94 4.14
C GLU A 46 -1.83 6.42 2.74
N LEU A 47 -0.72 5.67 2.67
CA LEU A 47 -0.31 5.00 1.44
C LEU A 47 -1.34 3.94 1.02
N LEU A 48 -1.79 3.10 1.96
CA LEU A 48 -2.79 2.08 1.71
C LEU A 48 -4.08 2.67 1.15
N ASP A 49 -4.59 3.74 1.75
CA ASP A 49 -5.78 4.45 1.26
C ASP A 49 -5.58 4.98 -0.17
N THR A 50 -4.41 5.56 -0.45
CA THR A 50 -4.06 6.07 -1.78
C THR A 50 -4.11 4.96 -2.83
N TYR A 51 -3.48 3.81 -2.54
CA TYR A 51 -3.47 2.67 -3.47
C TYR A 51 -4.85 2.05 -3.63
N ILE A 52 -5.67 1.97 -2.58
CA ILE A 52 -7.05 1.49 -2.68
C ILE A 52 -7.89 2.38 -3.61
N VAL A 53 -7.78 3.71 -3.46
CA VAL A 53 -8.49 4.64 -4.34
C VAL A 53 -8.00 4.51 -5.79
N MET A 54 -6.70 4.34 -6.01
CA MET A 54 -6.14 4.10 -7.35
C MET A 54 -6.66 2.79 -7.96
N TYR A 55 -6.74 1.72 -7.16
CA TYR A 55 -7.29 0.42 -7.58
C TYR A 55 -8.75 0.55 -8.00
N GLN A 56 -9.57 1.17 -7.14
CA GLN A 56 -10.99 1.39 -7.39
C GLN A 56 -11.23 2.23 -8.65
N LYS A 57 -10.44 3.30 -8.85
CA LYS A 57 -10.51 4.12 -10.08
C LYS A 57 -10.19 3.32 -11.34
N LYS A 58 -9.16 2.46 -11.30
CA LYS A 58 -8.83 1.60 -12.45
C LYS A 58 -9.90 0.55 -12.74
N LEU A 59 -10.55 0.01 -11.71
CA LEU A 59 -11.67 -0.92 -11.89
C LEU A 59 -12.92 -0.23 -12.44
N ALA A 60 -13.20 1.00 -12.02
CA ALA A 60 -14.37 1.76 -12.47
C ALA A 60 -14.28 2.26 -13.92
N GLN A 61 -13.08 2.25 -14.52
CA GLN A 61 -12.84 2.62 -15.93
C GLN A 61 -12.87 1.42 -16.89
N LYS A 62 -13.24 0.23 -16.41
CA LYS A 62 -13.31 -1.01 -17.18
C LYS A 62 -14.77 -1.37 -17.50
#